data_AF-A0A2D7DEX4-F1
#
_entry.id   AF-A0A2D7DEX4-F1
#
_cell.length_a   1.000
_cell.length_b   1.000
_cell.length_c   1.000
_cell.angle_alpha   90.00
_cell.angle_beta   90.00
_cell.angle_gamma   90.00
#
_symmetry.space_group_name_H-M   'P 1'
#
loop_
_entity.id
_entity.type
_entity.pdbx_description
1 polymer ?
#
loop_
_entity_poly.entity_id
_entity_poly.type
_entity_poly.pdbx_seq_one_letter_code
_entity_poly.pdbx_strand_id
1 'polypeptide(L)'
;MARFIDDNIAERPEQEELTLNSPEENTEPVDIAQQIQQDSEEQPTELGLPDKYQDKSVQDLVQMHQEAEKLLGRQSSEVGELRKVVDTYIQTQLSEQQKAPETTPVEEEIDYFSDPEKAVNKAIENHPKIREAEELSQQYKKTNALATLSQKHPDMENILKDDGFAKWIKDSSIRTKLYVQADKQFDYEAADELFSLWKDRKQVVAQTVQNEKNTRKQALKTASTGSVSGSSEKPTRKIYRRQDIIDLMKNDPDRYMALSDEILTAYAEKRVK
;
A
#
# COMPACT_ATOMS: atom_id res chain seq x y z
N MET A 1 32.69 34.87 67.85
CA MET A 1 33.88 34.61 67.00
C MET A 1 33.60 35.35 65.69
N ALA A 2 34.34 36.41 65.31
CA ALA A 2 35.70 36.40 64.77
C ALA A 2 35.76 35.65 63.42
N ARG A 3 36.20 36.22 62.28
CA ARG A 3 36.81 37.55 61.94
C ARG A 3 36.39 37.93 60.49
N PHE A 4 36.31 39.22 60.09
CA PHE A 4 37.33 39.98 59.30
C PHE A 4 38.04 39.11 58.24
N ILE A 5 38.13 39.43 56.93
CA ILE A 5 38.28 40.68 56.13
C ILE A 5 38.01 40.30 54.64
N ASP A 6 37.90 41.15 53.61
CA ASP A 6 37.37 42.51 53.33
C ASP A 6 37.67 42.79 51.83
N ASP A 7 37.22 43.93 51.26
CA ASP A 7 37.59 44.47 49.93
C ASP A 7 37.28 43.58 48.68
N ASN A 8 36.88 44.11 47.52
CA ASN A 8 37.12 45.44 46.94
C ASN A 8 35.92 45.91 46.09
N ILE A 9 35.51 47.18 46.25
CA ILE A 9 34.57 47.88 45.37
C ILE A 9 35.22 49.17 44.86
N ALA A 10 35.70 49.17 43.61
CA ALA A 10 35.65 50.29 42.66
C ALA A 10 36.33 49.91 41.32
N GLU A 11 35.70 50.18 40.18
CA GLU A 11 36.13 51.23 39.22
C GLU A 11 35.32 51.20 37.90
N ARG A 12 35.08 52.41 37.35
CA ARG A 12 34.37 52.80 36.11
C ARG A 12 34.56 54.33 36.00
N PRO A 13 34.65 55.01 34.83
CA PRO A 13 34.43 54.61 33.42
C PRO A 13 35.76 54.74 32.60
N GLU A 14 35.92 55.05 31.30
CA GLU A 14 35.13 55.60 30.16
C GLU A 14 35.39 54.80 28.86
N GLN A 15 34.37 54.60 28.01
CA GLN A 15 34.17 55.22 26.67
C GLN A 15 35.30 55.03 25.65
N GLU A 16 35.07 54.17 24.64
CA GLU A 16 35.70 54.09 23.30
C GLU A 16 34.99 52.94 22.54
N GLU A 17 34.80 52.92 21.21
CA GLU A 17 34.40 53.98 20.27
C GLU A 17 33.57 53.31 19.13
N LEU A 18 32.82 54.07 18.31
CA LEU A 18 32.08 53.51 17.18
C LEU A 18 33.00 53.13 16.01
N THR A 19 32.88 51.90 15.51
CA THR A 19 33.17 51.58 14.11
C THR A 19 32.06 50.71 13.53
N LEU A 20 31.18 51.32 12.72
CA LEU A 20 30.39 50.57 11.76
C LEU A 20 31.32 50.18 10.61
N ASN A 21 31.32 48.90 10.22
CA ASN A 21 32.05 48.45 9.03
C ASN A 21 31.06 48.08 7.92
N SER A 22 30.52 49.12 7.27
CA SER A 22 29.72 48.98 6.04
C SER A 22 30.62 48.48 4.90
N PRO A 23 30.22 47.43 4.15
CA PRO A 23 30.71 47.24 2.81
C PRO A 23 29.93 48.19 1.88
N GLU A 24 30.52 49.33 1.54
CA GLU A 24 29.92 50.21 0.54
C GLU A 24 29.90 49.57 -0.85
N GLU A 25 28.76 49.80 -1.49
CA GLU A 25 28.47 49.72 -2.91
C GLU A 25 29.67 50.05 -3.82
N ASN A 26 30.10 49.08 -4.63
CA ASN A 26 30.92 49.35 -5.82
C ASN A 26 30.20 48.81 -7.07
N THR A 27 29.30 49.64 -7.59
CA THR A 27 28.55 49.38 -8.82
C THR A 27 29.28 49.91 -10.05
N GLU A 28 30.20 49.12 -10.60
CA GLU A 28 30.66 49.28 -11.98
C GLU A 28 30.13 48.15 -12.88
N PRO A 29 29.81 48.42 -14.16
CA PRO A 29 29.02 47.50 -14.97
C PRO A 29 29.85 46.33 -15.50
N VAL A 30 29.44 45.11 -15.17
CA VAL A 30 29.88 43.91 -15.89
C VAL A 30 29.16 43.90 -17.24
N ASP A 31 29.85 44.43 -18.26
CA ASP A 31 29.34 44.53 -19.62
C ASP A 31 29.01 43.14 -20.20
N ILE A 32 27.81 42.98 -20.77
CA ILE A 32 27.31 41.70 -21.28
C ILE A 32 27.77 41.53 -22.73
N ALA A 33 29.09 41.45 -22.90
CA ALA A 33 29.74 41.35 -24.20
C ALA A 33 30.96 40.40 -24.15
N GLN A 34 31.17 39.69 -25.27
CA GLN A 34 32.41 38.97 -25.59
C GLN A 34 32.89 37.86 -24.63
N GLN A 35 32.07 36.81 -24.48
CA GLN A 35 32.64 35.48 -24.21
C GLN A 35 31.96 34.32 -24.97
N ILE A 36 31.56 34.58 -26.22
CA ILE A 36 31.52 33.51 -27.24
C ILE A 36 32.96 33.39 -27.76
N GLN A 37 33.80 32.66 -27.03
CA GLN A 37 35.14 32.33 -27.48
C GLN A 37 35.03 31.19 -28.49
N GLN A 38 34.74 31.57 -29.74
CA GLN A 38 34.59 30.64 -30.84
C GLN A 38 35.99 30.13 -31.26
N ASP A 39 36.43 29.05 -30.62
CA ASP A 39 37.55 28.24 -31.09
C ASP A 39 37.17 27.56 -32.41
N SER A 40 37.26 28.32 -33.49
CA SER A 40 37.40 27.81 -34.84
C SER A 40 38.87 27.67 -35.16
N GLU A 41 39.51 26.66 -34.56
CA GLU A 41 40.67 26.05 -35.20
C GLU A 41 40.22 25.51 -36.56
N GLU A 42 40.50 26.24 -37.64
CA GLU A 42 40.43 25.73 -39.00
C GLU A 42 41.57 24.73 -39.24
N GLN A 43 41.53 23.59 -38.54
CA GLN A 43 42.28 22.42 -38.99
C GLN A 43 41.75 22.00 -40.36
N PRO A 44 42.62 21.67 -41.33
CA PRO A 44 42.19 21.17 -42.62
C PRO A 44 41.59 19.78 -42.43
N THR A 45 40.27 19.70 -42.23
CA THR A 45 39.52 18.45 -42.19
C THR A 45 39.76 17.70 -43.50
N GLU A 46 40.61 16.66 -43.46
CA GLU A 46 40.75 15.73 -44.56
C GLU A 46 39.35 15.20 -44.92
N LEU A 47 39.04 15.12 -46.22
CA LEU A 47 37.70 14.79 -46.72
C LEU A 47 37.36 13.28 -46.59
N GLY A 48 37.88 12.63 -45.56
CA GLY A 48 37.46 11.32 -45.10
C GLY A 48 36.14 11.42 -44.34
N LEU A 49 35.22 10.49 -44.61
CA LEU A 49 34.06 10.30 -43.74
C LEU A 49 34.57 9.85 -42.35
N PRO A 50 34.02 10.37 -41.23
CA PRO A 50 34.40 9.89 -39.90
C PRO A 50 34.23 8.37 -39.77
N ASP A 51 35.11 7.70 -39.02
CA ASP A 51 35.25 6.23 -38.95
C ASP A 51 33.94 5.46 -38.74
N LYS A 52 32.96 6.08 -38.06
CA LYS A 52 31.61 5.51 -37.84
C LYS A 52 30.77 5.39 -39.13
N TYR A 53 31.21 5.97 -40.23
CA TYR A 53 30.53 6.04 -41.54
C TYR A 53 31.38 5.44 -42.68
N GLN A 54 32.65 5.11 -42.44
CA GLN A 54 33.48 4.32 -43.37
C GLN A 54 32.87 2.92 -43.56
N ASP A 55 33.12 2.31 -44.72
CA ASP A 55 32.64 0.99 -45.16
C ASP A 55 31.11 0.75 -45.17
N LYS A 56 30.28 1.76 -44.87
CA LYS A 56 28.81 1.67 -44.87
C LYS A 56 28.21 2.03 -46.21
N SER A 57 27.12 1.36 -46.60
CA SER A 57 26.40 1.72 -47.82
C SER A 57 25.62 3.02 -47.63
N VAL A 58 25.34 3.72 -48.74
CA VAL A 58 24.52 4.95 -48.71
C VAL A 58 23.14 4.71 -48.08
N GLN A 59 22.60 3.50 -48.21
CA GLN A 59 21.33 3.10 -47.58
C GLN A 59 21.47 2.99 -46.05
N ASP A 60 22.56 2.42 -45.54
CA ASP A 60 22.84 2.33 -44.10
C ASP A 60 23.07 3.72 -43.48
N LEU A 61 23.72 4.62 -44.22
CA LEU A 61 23.93 6.01 -43.80
C LEU A 61 22.60 6.76 -43.66
N VAL A 62 21.70 6.62 -44.65
CA VAL A 62 20.35 7.22 -44.61
C VAL A 62 19.51 6.61 -43.48
N GLN A 63 19.56 5.29 -43.27
CA GLN A 63 18.86 4.65 -42.16
C GLN A 63 19.39 5.14 -40.80
N MET A 64 20.71 5.23 -40.61
CA MET A 64 21.32 5.73 -39.38
C MET A 64 20.93 7.19 -39.10
N HIS A 65 20.82 8.02 -40.14
CA HIS A 65 20.35 9.40 -40.00
C HIS A 65 18.88 9.47 -39.58
N GLN A 66 17.99 8.68 -40.20
CA GLN A 66 16.58 8.60 -39.83
C GLN A 66 16.37 8.03 -38.41
N GLU A 67 17.19 7.06 -38.00
CA GLU A 67 17.18 6.51 -36.63
C GLU A 67 17.67 7.54 -35.61
N ALA A 68 18.71 8.32 -35.94
CA ALA A 68 19.20 9.41 -35.10
C ALA A 68 18.21 10.56 -34.98
N GLU A 69 17.59 11.01 -36.08
CA GLU A 69 16.53 12.03 -36.09
C GLU A 69 15.32 11.57 -35.26
N LYS A 70 14.90 10.31 -35.42
CA LYS A 70 13.81 9.70 -34.64
C LYS A 70 14.14 9.55 -33.15
N LEU A 71 15.39 9.27 -32.80
CA LEU A 71 15.85 9.21 -31.41
C LEU A 71 15.91 10.62 -30.79
N LEU A 72 16.44 11.60 -31.52
CA LEU A 72 16.48 13.01 -31.11
C LEU A 72 15.07 13.59 -30.94
N GLY A 73 14.13 13.25 -31.84
CA GLY A 73 12.72 13.62 -31.73
C GLY A 73 12.05 13.03 -30.50
N ARG A 74 12.38 11.78 -30.12
CA ARG A 74 11.92 11.14 -28.88
C ARG A 74 12.47 11.84 -27.64
N GLN A 75 13.79 12.04 -27.56
CA GLN A 75 14.42 12.78 -26.47
C GLN A 75 13.86 14.20 -26.33
N SER A 76 13.62 14.89 -27.46
CA SER A 76 12.97 16.21 -27.48
C SER A 76 11.54 16.16 -26.93
N SER A 77 10.78 15.10 -27.21
CA SER A 77 9.44 14.91 -26.65
C SER A 77 9.46 14.59 -25.15
N GLU A 78 10.42 13.79 -24.68
CA GLU A 78 10.64 13.44 -23.27
C GLU A 78 11.05 14.68 -22.45
N VAL A 79 11.97 15.51 -22.98
CA VAL A 79 12.34 16.81 -22.37
C VAL A 79 11.16 17.80 -22.41
N GLY A 80 10.34 17.79 -23.47
CA GLY A 80 9.12 18.58 -23.56
C GLY A 80 8.03 18.15 -22.55
N GLU A 81 7.95 16.86 -22.22
CA GLU A 81 7.08 16.35 -21.16
C GLU A 81 7.61 16.69 -19.77
N LEU A 82 8.92 16.55 -19.54
CA LEU A 82 9.58 17.00 -18.30
C LEU A 82 9.35 18.49 -18.03
N ARG A 83 9.48 19.36 -19.05
CA ARG A 83 9.13 20.78 -18.93
C ARG A 83 7.68 20.95 -18.50
N LYS A 84 6.72 20.29 -19.17
CA LYS A 84 5.29 20.38 -18.79
C LYS A 84 5.02 19.91 -17.36
N VAL A 85 5.70 18.88 -16.87
CA VAL A 85 5.55 18.40 -15.48
C VAL A 85 6.08 19.43 -14.49
N VAL A 86 7.22 20.08 -14.78
CA VAL A 86 7.77 21.17 -13.97
C VAL A 86 6.88 22.41 -14.02
N ASP A 87 6.43 22.83 -15.20
CA ASP A 87 5.51 23.96 -15.37
C ASP A 87 4.18 23.72 -14.64
N THR A 88 3.64 22.49 -14.71
CA THR A 88 2.44 22.08 -13.97
C THR A 88 2.70 22.09 -12.47
N TYR A 89 3.84 21.57 -11.99
CA TYR A 89 4.19 21.60 -10.57
C TYR A 89 4.33 23.03 -10.03
N ILE A 90 5.00 23.92 -10.77
CA ILE A 90 5.11 25.34 -10.44
C ILE A 90 3.72 25.98 -10.42
N GLN A 91 2.90 25.74 -11.44
CA GLN A 91 1.55 26.31 -11.51
C GLN A 91 0.61 25.75 -10.43
N THR A 92 0.77 24.49 -10.03
CA THR A 92 0.08 23.89 -8.87
C THR A 92 0.56 24.54 -7.57
N GLN A 93 1.86 24.69 -7.33
CA GLN A 93 2.40 25.36 -6.14
C GLN A 93 1.95 26.83 -6.05
N LEU A 94 1.97 27.58 -7.16
CA LEU A 94 1.48 28.96 -7.20
C LEU A 94 -0.04 29.01 -6.97
N SER A 95 -0.80 28.05 -7.51
CA SER A 95 -2.24 27.93 -7.26
C SER A 95 -2.54 27.51 -5.81
N GLU A 96 -1.70 26.70 -5.18
CA GLU A 96 -1.80 26.31 -3.77
C GLU A 96 -1.45 27.48 -2.85
N GLN A 97 -0.46 28.32 -3.21
CA GLN A 97 -0.17 29.57 -2.51
C GLN A 97 -1.28 30.62 -2.66
N GLN A 98 -1.92 30.72 -3.83
CA GLN A 98 -3.05 31.63 -4.09
C GLN A 98 -4.42 31.11 -3.63
N LYS A 99 -4.52 29.83 -3.22
CA LYS A 99 -5.77 29.16 -2.83
C LYS A 99 -5.71 28.51 -1.45
N ALA A 100 -4.55 28.53 -0.80
CA ALA A 100 -4.52 28.72 0.64
C ALA A 100 -5.40 29.94 0.97
N PRO A 101 -6.33 29.84 1.93
CA PRO A 101 -7.02 31.01 2.43
C PRO A 101 -6.00 32.01 3.00
N GLU A 102 -6.40 33.27 3.17
CA GLU A 102 -5.71 34.23 4.04
C GLU A 102 -5.90 33.85 5.53
N THR A 103 -5.48 32.62 5.85
CA THR A 103 -5.40 32.00 7.17
C THR A 103 -4.01 31.38 7.38
N THR A 104 -2.98 31.97 6.79
CA THR A 104 -2.01 32.58 7.72
C THR A 104 -2.83 33.47 8.65
N PRO A 105 -2.89 33.22 9.96
CA PRO A 105 -3.13 34.35 10.83
C PRO A 105 -1.99 35.33 10.52
N VAL A 106 -2.33 36.41 9.80
CA VAL A 106 -1.89 37.70 10.29
C VAL A 106 -2.27 37.65 11.75
N GLU A 107 -1.26 37.60 12.63
CA GLU A 107 -1.56 37.70 14.03
C GLU A 107 -2.18 39.07 14.22
N GLU A 108 -3.50 39.10 14.32
CA GLU A 108 -4.17 40.15 15.05
C GLU A 108 -3.46 40.14 16.40
N GLU A 109 -2.65 41.18 16.61
CA GLU A 109 -2.23 41.62 17.92
C GLU A 109 -3.50 42.15 18.56
N ILE A 110 -4.32 41.20 19.04
CA ILE A 110 -5.60 41.45 19.70
C ILE A 110 -5.25 42.18 20.99
N ASP A 111 -5.21 43.49 20.86
CA ASP A 111 -4.84 44.40 21.93
C ASP A 111 -5.83 44.22 23.07
N TYR A 112 -5.30 44.16 24.29
CA TYR A 112 -6.06 44.01 25.52
C TYR A 112 -7.06 45.17 25.70
N PHE A 113 -6.82 46.34 25.09
CA PHE A 113 -7.77 47.45 25.08
C PHE A 113 -8.88 47.32 24.03
N SER A 114 -8.70 46.51 22.99
CA SER A 114 -9.67 46.33 21.91
C SER A 114 -10.60 45.13 22.13
N ASP A 115 -10.07 43.99 22.57
CA ASP A 115 -10.84 42.80 22.94
C ASP A 115 -10.13 42.02 24.06
N PRO A 116 -10.30 42.40 25.34
CA PRO A 116 -9.59 41.79 26.46
C PRO A 116 -9.90 40.30 26.62
N GLU A 117 -11.11 39.84 26.28
CA GLU A 117 -11.47 38.42 26.42
C GLU A 117 -10.71 37.56 25.41
N LYS A 118 -10.67 37.97 24.13
CA LYS A 118 -9.85 37.27 23.13
C LYS A 118 -8.35 37.40 23.42
N ALA A 119 -7.88 38.57 23.87
CA ALA A 119 -6.47 38.77 24.23
C ALA A 119 -6.02 37.81 25.35
N VAL A 120 -6.83 37.68 26.41
CA VAL A 120 -6.57 36.74 27.51
C VAL A 120 -6.61 35.29 27.02
N ASN A 121 -7.60 34.90 26.21
CA ASN A 121 -7.68 33.53 25.69
C ASN A 121 -6.49 33.17 24.79
N LYS A 122 -6.10 34.05 23.84
CA LYS A 122 -4.92 33.86 22.97
C LYS A 122 -3.62 33.77 23.80
N ALA A 123 -3.51 34.53 24.88
CA ALA A 123 -2.36 34.49 25.80
C ALA A 123 -2.33 33.21 26.66
N ILE A 124 -3.50 32.67 27.05
CA ILE A 124 -3.62 31.40 27.79
C ILE A 124 -3.27 30.22 26.87
N GLU A 125 -3.82 30.16 25.65
CA GLU A 125 -3.55 29.09 24.68
C GLU A 125 -2.07 29.03 24.28
N ASN A 126 -1.43 30.18 24.12
CA ASN A 126 0.00 30.25 23.79
C ASN A 126 0.94 30.23 25.00
N HIS A 127 0.41 30.18 26.24
CA HIS A 127 1.24 30.14 27.44
C HIS A 127 2.10 28.87 27.47
N PRO A 128 3.44 28.95 27.68
CA PRO A 128 4.35 27.81 27.48
C PRO A 128 3.95 26.57 28.28
N LYS A 129 3.57 26.72 29.55
CA LYS A 129 3.13 25.58 30.38
C LYS A 129 1.82 24.91 29.94
N ILE A 130 0.98 25.63 29.19
CA ILE A 130 -0.29 25.09 28.66
C ILE A 130 0.00 24.31 27.38
N ARG A 131 0.87 24.85 26.51
CA ARG A 131 1.42 24.13 25.35
C ARG A 131 2.18 22.86 25.77
N GLU A 132 3.09 22.95 26.73
CA GLU A 132 3.80 21.80 27.33
C GLU A 132 2.83 20.74 27.86
N ALA A 133 1.78 21.15 28.58
CA ALA A 133 0.77 20.24 29.13
C ALA A 133 -0.10 19.61 28.03
N GLU A 134 -0.42 20.34 26.95
CA GLU A 134 -1.16 19.80 25.83
C GLU A 134 -0.32 18.82 25.01
N GLU A 135 0.92 19.17 24.66
CA GLU A 135 1.87 18.30 23.98
C GLU A 135 2.12 17.01 24.77
N LEU A 136 2.29 17.12 26.09
CA LEU A 136 2.41 15.97 27.00
C LEU A 136 1.12 15.13 27.03
N SER A 137 -0.06 15.77 27.04
CA SER A 137 -1.37 15.10 26.98
C SER A 137 -1.56 14.34 25.64
N GLN A 138 -1.19 14.94 24.51
CA GLN A 138 -1.22 14.30 23.20
C GLN A 138 -0.22 13.12 23.13
N GLN A 139 0.99 13.27 23.68
CA GLN A 139 1.97 12.19 23.78
C GLN A 139 1.47 11.03 24.66
N TYR A 140 0.84 11.30 25.81
CA TYR A 140 0.24 10.27 26.66
C TYR A 140 -0.92 9.55 25.96
N LYS A 141 -1.81 10.27 25.25
CA LYS A 141 -2.88 9.66 24.43
C LYS A 141 -2.30 8.73 23.37
N LYS A 142 -1.34 9.21 22.58
CA LYS A 142 -0.68 8.44 21.51
C LYS A 142 0.03 7.19 22.03
N THR A 143 0.81 7.32 23.11
CA THR A 143 1.55 6.18 23.69
C THR A 143 0.63 5.13 24.32
N ASN A 144 -0.43 5.56 25.02
CA ASN A 144 -1.43 4.66 25.60
C ASN A 144 -2.26 3.94 24.52
N ALA A 145 -2.69 4.67 23.49
CA ALA A 145 -3.41 4.09 22.35
C ALA A 145 -2.56 3.05 21.60
N LEU A 146 -1.29 3.37 21.31
CA LEU A 146 -0.35 2.44 20.68
C LEU A 146 -0.07 1.21 21.56
N ALA A 147 0.09 1.37 22.87
CA ALA A 147 0.29 0.27 23.80
C ALA A 147 -0.92 -0.67 23.87
N THR A 148 -2.13 -0.09 23.97
CA THR A 148 -3.40 -0.83 23.99
C THR A 148 -3.63 -1.58 22.67
N LEU A 149 -3.40 -0.92 21.53
CA LEU A 149 -3.46 -1.55 20.21
C LEU A 149 -2.42 -2.67 20.05
N SER A 150 -1.20 -2.50 20.57
CA SER A 150 -0.14 -3.51 20.45
C SER A 150 -0.44 -4.78 21.26
N GLN A 151 -1.19 -4.65 22.36
CA GLN A 151 -1.66 -5.79 23.15
C GLN A 151 -2.81 -6.55 22.47
N LYS A 152 -3.75 -5.84 21.82
CA LYS A 152 -4.88 -6.46 21.10
C LYS A 152 -4.51 -6.97 19.69
N HIS A 153 -3.63 -6.26 18.99
CA HIS A 153 -3.23 -6.47 17.60
C HIS A 153 -1.69 -6.48 17.47
N PRO A 154 -1.01 -7.52 17.98
CA PRO A 154 0.43 -7.70 17.78
C PRO A 154 0.80 -7.88 16.30
N ASP A 155 -0.18 -8.13 15.43
CA ASP A 155 -0.03 -8.23 13.99
C ASP A 155 -0.33 -6.92 13.22
N MET A 156 -0.62 -5.80 13.90
CA MET A 156 -1.01 -4.54 13.23
C MET A 156 0.01 -4.07 12.20
N GLU A 157 1.31 -4.23 12.46
CA GLU A 157 2.38 -3.83 11.54
C GLU A 157 2.28 -4.56 10.19
N ASN A 158 1.84 -5.83 10.21
CA ASN A 158 1.68 -6.62 9.00
C ASN A 158 0.38 -6.26 8.27
N ILE A 159 -0.66 -5.86 9.00
CA ILE A 159 -1.91 -5.35 8.43
C ILE A 159 -1.70 -3.98 7.77
N LEU A 160 -0.95 -3.07 8.40
CA LEU A 160 -0.62 -1.75 7.86
C LEU A 160 0.25 -1.81 6.59
N LYS A 161 1.04 -2.88 6.44
CA LYS A 161 1.84 -3.19 5.23
C LYS A 161 1.04 -3.94 4.14
N ASP A 162 -0.23 -4.28 4.40
CA ASP A 162 -1.10 -4.97 3.44
C ASP A 162 -1.83 -3.96 2.54
N ASP A 163 -1.40 -3.89 1.29
CA ASP A 163 -2.01 -3.15 0.19
C ASP A 163 -3.54 -3.35 0.07
N GLY A 164 -4.03 -4.53 0.45
CA GLY A 164 -5.45 -4.87 0.49
C GLY A 164 -6.21 -4.20 1.65
N PHE A 165 -5.57 -3.94 2.78
CA PHE A 165 -6.16 -3.23 3.92
C PHE A 165 -6.37 -1.75 3.57
N ALA A 166 -5.35 -1.12 2.99
CA ALA A 166 -5.42 0.27 2.53
C ALA A 166 -6.52 0.49 1.46
N LYS A 167 -6.72 -0.49 0.56
CA LYS A 167 -7.84 -0.49 -0.41
C LYS A 167 -9.19 -0.69 0.29
N TRP A 168 -9.31 -1.69 1.16
CA TRP A 168 -10.54 -1.99 1.90
C TRP A 168 -11.01 -0.87 2.84
N ILE A 169 -10.12 -0.04 3.38
CA ILE A 169 -10.47 1.19 4.09
C ILE A 169 -11.09 2.21 3.11
N LYS A 170 -10.43 2.47 1.98
CA LYS A 170 -10.87 3.44 0.96
C LYS A 170 -12.19 3.04 0.29
N ASP A 171 -12.47 1.73 0.18
CA ASP A 171 -13.75 1.18 -0.29
C ASP A 171 -14.97 1.57 0.57
N SER A 172 -14.77 2.18 1.75
CA SER A 172 -15.86 2.62 2.63
C SER A 172 -15.58 3.96 3.30
N SER A 173 -16.49 4.91 3.09
CA SER A 173 -16.45 6.22 3.76
C SER A 173 -16.51 6.13 5.28
N ILE A 174 -17.16 5.09 5.84
CA ILE A 174 -17.21 4.84 7.29
C ILE A 174 -15.85 4.36 7.80
N ARG A 175 -15.22 3.38 7.11
CA ARG A 175 -13.87 2.91 7.49
C ARG A 175 -12.82 4.02 7.34
N THR A 176 -12.93 4.84 6.30
CA THR A 176 -12.06 6.00 6.10
C THR A 176 -12.22 7.02 7.24
N LYS A 177 -13.45 7.27 7.72
CA LYS A 177 -13.68 8.12 8.90
C LYS A 177 -13.07 7.53 10.18
N LEU A 178 -13.31 6.23 10.45
CA LEU A 178 -12.71 5.54 11.61
C LEU A 178 -11.17 5.57 11.57
N TYR A 179 -10.58 5.43 10.38
CA TYR A 179 -9.13 5.48 10.21
C TYR A 179 -8.58 6.89 10.51
N VAL A 180 -9.24 7.95 10.03
CA VAL A 180 -8.86 9.34 10.35
C VAL A 180 -9.11 9.68 11.83
N GLN A 181 -10.13 9.10 12.45
CA GLN A 181 -10.41 9.23 13.89
C GLN A 181 -9.30 8.58 14.73
N ALA A 182 -8.91 7.34 14.40
CA ALA A 182 -7.78 6.66 15.04
C ALA A 182 -6.45 7.42 14.87
N ASP A 183 -6.15 7.88 13.65
CA ASP A 183 -4.90 8.59 13.32
C ASP A 183 -4.81 9.97 13.99
N LYS A 184 -5.87 10.79 13.90
CA LYS A 184 -5.84 12.19 14.37
C LYS A 184 -6.25 12.40 15.83
N GLN A 185 -7.09 11.53 16.39
CA GLN A 185 -7.58 11.67 17.77
C GLN A 185 -6.94 10.65 18.73
N PHE A 186 -6.07 9.77 18.21
CA PHE A 186 -5.48 8.64 18.93
C PHE A 186 -6.53 7.69 19.52
N ASP A 187 -7.66 7.55 18.81
CA ASP A 187 -8.76 6.67 19.18
C ASP A 187 -8.38 5.20 18.92
N TYR A 188 -8.05 4.47 19.99
CA TYR A 188 -7.70 3.06 19.89
C TYR A 188 -8.91 2.16 19.59
N GLU A 189 -10.15 2.59 19.87
CA GLU A 189 -11.36 1.77 19.66
C GLU A 189 -11.74 1.78 18.17
N ALA A 190 -11.65 2.95 17.52
CA ALA A 190 -11.80 3.07 16.08
C ALA A 190 -10.77 2.22 15.29
N ALA A 191 -9.54 2.09 15.80
CA ALA A 191 -8.51 1.21 15.21
C ALA A 191 -8.73 -0.28 15.55
N ASP A 192 -9.13 -0.60 16.78
CA ASP A 192 -9.42 -1.97 17.24
C ASP A 192 -10.52 -2.63 16.40
N GLU A 193 -11.60 -1.90 16.13
CA GLU A 193 -12.67 -2.29 15.22
C GLU A 193 -12.17 -2.50 13.78
N LEU A 194 -11.38 -1.57 13.22
CA LEU A 194 -10.85 -1.70 11.86
C LEU A 194 -9.95 -2.92 11.68
N PHE A 195 -9.05 -3.19 12.64
CA PHE A 195 -8.18 -4.36 12.58
C PHE A 195 -8.94 -5.67 12.83
N SER A 196 -9.93 -5.68 13.73
CA SER A 196 -10.78 -6.85 14.01
C SER A 196 -11.63 -7.22 12.80
N LEU A 197 -12.37 -6.26 12.22
CA LEU A 197 -13.18 -6.46 11.01
C LEU A 197 -12.35 -6.89 9.80
N TRP A 198 -11.07 -6.47 9.71
CA TRP A 198 -10.15 -6.96 8.68
C TRP A 198 -9.74 -8.42 8.90
N LYS A 199 -9.41 -8.79 10.14
CA LYS A 199 -9.08 -10.17 10.52
C LYS A 199 -10.27 -11.11 10.31
N ASP A 200 -11.47 -10.71 10.72
CA ASP A 200 -12.70 -11.46 10.47
C ASP A 200 -12.93 -11.67 8.96
N ARG A 201 -12.79 -10.61 8.15
CA ARG A 201 -12.87 -10.73 6.69
C ARG A 201 -11.84 -11.72 6.13
N LYS A 202 -10.58 -11.64 6.57
CA LYS A 202 -9.50 -12.56 6.16
C LYS A 202 -9.82 -14.00 6.56
N GLN A 203 -10.31 -14.22 7.78
CA GLN A 203 -10.72 -15.53 8.30
C GLN A 203 -11.90 -16.11 7.50
N VAL A 204 -12.95 -15.32 7.25
CA VAL A 204 -14.10 -15.75 6.44
C VAL A 204 -13.66 -16.11 5.02
N VAL A 205 -12.85 -15.29 4.36
CA VAL A 205 -12.33 -15.61 3.01
C VAL A 205 -11.49 -16.88 3.02
N ALA A 206 -10.63 -17.08 4.02
CA ALA A 206 -9.84 -18.31 4.15
C ALA A 206 -10.72 -19.56 4.37
N GLN A 207 -11.76 -19.44 5.21
CA GLN A 207 -12.75 -20.50 5.43
C GLN A 207 -13.54 -20.80 4.15
N THR A 208 -14.01 -19.79 3.42
CA THR A 208 -14.70 -19.98 2.12
C THR A 208 -13.81 -20.71 1.13
N VAL A 209 -12.55 -20.30 0.96
CA VAL A 209 -11.60 -20.95 0.05
C VAL A 209 -11.28 -22.38 0.48
N GLN A 210 -11.18 -22.66 1.78
CA GLN A 210 -10.95 -24.02 2.28
C GLN A 210 -12.19 -24.91 2.11
N ASN A 211 -13.39 -24.38 2.35
CA ASN A 211 -14.65 -25.07 2.11
C ASN A 211 -14.84 -25.37 0.62
N GLU A 212 -14.59 -24.40 -0.26
CA GLU A 212 -14.66 -24.59 -1.71
C GLU A 212 -13.65 -25.65 -2.21
N LYS A 213 -12.41 -25.64 -1.70
CA LYS A 213 -11.42 -26.70 -1.93
C LYS A 213 -11.89 -28.07 -1.43
N ASN A 214 -12.59 -28.13 -0.28
CA ASN A 214 -13.11 -29.37 0.28
C ASN A 214 -14.30 -29.91 -0.53
N THR A 215 -15.26 -29.05 -0.90
CA THR A 215 -16.38 -29.39 -1.81
C THR A 215 -15.86 -29.85 -3.16
N ARG A 216 -14.85 -29.17 -3.73
CA ARG A 216 -14.20 -29.57 -4.99
C ARG A 216 -13.50 -30.93 -4.88
N LYS A 217 -12.82 -31.21 -3.76
CA LYS A 217 -12.25 -32.54 -3.46
C LYS A 217 -13.33 -33.61 -3.26
N GLN A 218 -14.46 -33.29 -2.65
CA GLN A 218 -15.58 -34.22 -2.49
C GLN A 218 -16.24 -34.54 -3.83
N ALA A 219 -16.52 -33.53 -4.66
CA ALA A 219 -17.07 -33.70 -6.01
C ALA A 219 -16.11 -34.48 -6.92
N LEU A 220 -14.80 -34.23 -6.85
CA LEU A 220 -13.81 -35.03 -7.57
C LEU A 220 -13.74 -36.47 -7.05
N LYS A 221 -13.90 -36.69 -5.73
CA LYS A 221 -14.00 -38.03 -5.15
C LYS A 221 -15.24 -38.77 -5.62
N THR A 222 -16.43 -38.16 -5.60
CA THR A 222 -17.67 -38.82 -6.04
C THR A 222 -17.69 -39.08 -7.55
N ALA A 223 -17.07 -38.21 -8.36
CA ALA A 223 -16.85 -38.45 -9.78
C ALA A 223 -15.78 -39.54 -10.05
N SER A 224 -14.74 -39.64 -9.22
CA SER A 224 -13.67 -40.64 -9.34
C SER A 224 -14.06 -42.02 -8.80
N THR A 225 -14.93 -42.09 -7.78
CA THR A 225 -15.72 -43.29 -7.45
C THR A 225 -16.90 -43.41 -8.43
N GLY A 226 -16.58 -43.38 -9.73
CA GLY A 226 -17.53 -43.13 -10.81
C GLY A 226 -18.71 -44.10 -10.79
N SER A 227 -19.92 -43.52 -10.66
CA SER A 227 -21.24 -44.18 -10.67
C SER A 227 -21.25 -45.66 -10.25
N VAL A 228 -20.99 -45.93 -8.97
CA VAL A 228 -21.33 -47.23 -8.34
C VAL A 228 -22.86 -47.40 -8.21
N SER A 229 -23.66 -46.43 -8.69
CA SER A 229 -24.95 -46.73 -9.32
C SER A 229 -24.70 -47.38 -10.69
N GLY A 230 -24.24 -48.63 -10.65
CA GLY A 230 -24.06 -49.49 -11.81
C GLY A 230 -25.40 -50.05 -12.27
N SER A 231 -26.13 -49.27 -13.06
CA SER A 231 -27.49 -49.52 -13.55
C SER A 231 -28.60 -49.50 -12.48
N SER A 232 -29.74 -48.90 -12.84
CA SER A 232 -31.02 -49.08 -12.13
C SER A 232 -31.76 -50.35 -12.59
N GLU A 233 -31.17 -51.10 -13.53
CA GLU A 233 -31.58 -52.45 -13.89
C GLU A 233 -31.29 -53.41 -12.73
N LYS A 234 -32.29 -54.19 -12.32
CA LYS A 234 -32.19 -55.09 -11.16
C LYS A 234 -31.05 -56.11 -11.38
N PRO A 235 -30.23 -56.40 -10.36
CA PRO A 235 -29.15 -57.37 -10.50
C PRO A 235 -29.69 -58.70 -11.02
N THR A 236 -29.03 -59.25 -12.05
CA THR A 236 -29.52 -60.42 -12.80
C THR A 236 -29.71 -61.61 -11.86
N ARG A 237 -30.99 -61.99 -11.64
CA ARG A 237 -31.32 -63.06 -10.69
C ARG A 237 -30.60 -64.35 -11.05
N LYS A 238 -30.15 -65.08 -10.02
CA LYS A 238 -29.33 -66.28 -10.18
C LYS A 238 -29.99 -67.29 -11.12
N ILE A 239 -29.21 -67.79 -12.08
CA ILE A 239 -29.56 -68.93 -12.92
C ILE A 239 -29.08 -70.19 -12.19
N TYR A 240 -29.94 -71.20 -12.10
CA TYR A 240 -29.64 -72.49 -11.48
C TYR A 240 -29.53 -73.57 -12.56
N ARG A 241 -28.72 -74.60 -12.35
CA ARG A 241 -28.71 -75.80 -13.20
C ARG A 241 -29.48 -76.92 -12.51
N ARG A 242 -30.18 -77.78 -13.25
CA ARG A 242 -30.92 -78.91 -12.64
C ARG A 242 -30.01 -79.83 -11.80
N GLN A 243 -28.77 -80.04 -12.24
CA GLN A 243 -27.75 -80.79 -11.48
C GLN A 243 -27.49 -80.16 -10.12
N ASP A 244 -27.17 -78.85 -10.07
CA ASP A 244 -26.90 -78.14 -8.81
C ASP A 244 -28.05 -78.24 -7.81
N ILE A 245 -29.32 -78.23 -8.29
CA ILE A 245 -30.51 -78.36 -7.43
C ILE A 245 -30.65 -79.80 -6.91
N ILE A 246 -30.43 -80.81 -7.76
CA ILE A 246 -30.48 -82.24 -7.39
C ILE A 246 -29.39 -82.57 -6.38
N ASP A 247 -28.18 -82.04 -6.57
CA ASP A 247 -27.06 -82.30 -5.68
C ASP A 247 -27.19 -81.52 -4.36
N LEU A 248 -27.78 -80.32 -4.36
CA LEU A 248 -28.19 -79.62 -3.13
C LEU A 248 -29.23 -80.45 -2.34
N MET A 249 -30.25 -80.97 -3.01
CA MET A 249 -31.31 -81.78 -2.39
C MET A 249 -30.78 -83.10 -1.79
N LYS A 250 -29.71 -83.68 -2.37
CA LYS A 250 -29.07 -84.91 -1.87
C LYS A 250 -28.09 -84.68 -0.73
N ASN A 251 -27.27 -83.63 -0.84
CA ASN A 251 -26.10 -83.43 0.03
C ASN A 251 -26.35 -82.45 1.18
N ASP A 252 -27.31 -81.54 1.05
CA ASP A 252 -27.49 -80.39 1.95
C ASP A 252 -29.00 -80.03 2.10
N PRO A 253 -29.86 -80.94 2.62
CA PRO A 253 -31.32 -80.81 2.52
C PRO A 253 -31.90 -79.59 3.24
N ASP A 254 -31.36 -79.22 4.40
CA ASP A 254 -31.81 -78.04 5.16
C ASP A 254 -31.60 -76.75 4.34
N ARG A 255 -30.51 -76.69 3.58
CA ARG A 255 -30.18 -75.58 2.69
C ARG A 255 -31.01 -75.56 1.41
N TYR A 256 -31.45 -76.72 0.93
CA TYR A 256 -32.49 -76.80 -0.10
C TYR A 256 -33.81 -76.19 0.42
N MET A 257 -34.25 -76.55 1.63
CA MET A 257 -35.48 -76.02 2.21
C MET A 257 -35.41 -74.51 2.44
N ALA A 258 -34.29 -73.99 2.95
CA ALA A 258 -34.06 -72.55 3.14
C ALA A 258 -33.99 -71.74 1.84
N LEU A 259 -33.88 -72.38 0.66
CA LEU A 259 -33.86 -71.74 -0.66
C LEU A 259 -35.08 -72.12 -1.53
N SER A 260 -36.04 -72.87 -0.98
CA SER A 260 -37.14 -73.48 -1.72
C SER A 260 -38.00 -72.47 -2.49
N ASP A 261 -38.39 -71.35 -1.86
CA ASP A 261 -39.19 -70.29 -2.49
C ASP A 261 -38.49 -69.63 -3.70
N GLU A 262 -37.18 -69.37 -3.60
CA GLU A 262 -36.40 -68.81 -4.71
C GLU A 262 -36.16 -69.86 -5.81
N ILE A 263 -36.01 -71.14 -5.46
CA ILE A 263 -35.90 -72.23 -6.45
C ILE A 263 -37.23 -72.41 -7.20
N LEU A 264 -38.38 -72.37 -6.52
CA LEU A 264 -39.71 -72.38 -7.14
C LEU A 264 -39.91 -71.16 -8.05
N THR A 265 -39.52 -69.97 -7.60
CA THR A 265 -39.54 -68.75 -8.40
C THR A 265 -38.63 -68.87 -9.63
N ALA A 266 -37.43 -69.48 -9.49
CA ALA A 266 -36.53 -69.73 -10.60
C ALA A 266 -37.10 -70.73 -11.62
N TYR A 267 -37.87 -71.74 -11.20
CA TYR A 267 -38.59 -72.62 -12.13
C TYR A 267 -39.68 -71.87 -12.90
N ALA A 268 -40.51 -71.06 -12.21
CA ALA A 268 -41.56 -70.26 -12.83
C ALA A 268 -40.99 -69.25 -13.85
N GLU A 269 -39.88 -68.60 -13.51
CA GLU A 269 -39.19 -67.62 -14.38
C GLU A 269 -38.27 -68.27 -15.43
N LYS A 270 -38.29 -69.61 -15.59
CA LYS A 270 -37.43 -70.38 -16.51
C LYS A 270 -35.92 -70.12 -16.33
N ARG A 271 -35.50 -69.73 -15.11
CA ARG A 271 -34.10 -69.56 -14.69
C ARG A 271 -33.39 -70.87 -14.32
N VAL A 272 -34.06 -72.02 -14.45
CA VAL A 272 -33.46 -73.35 -14.27
C VAL A 272 -33.10 -73.98 -15.62
N LYS A 273 -31.80 -74.14 -15.87
CA LYS A 273 -31.23 -74.70 -17.10
C LYS A 273 -30.92 -76.19 -17.00
#